data_AF-A0A3M6XJ46-F1
#
_entry.id   AF-A0A3M6XJ46-F1
#
_cell.length_a   1.000
_cell.length_b   1.000
_cell.length_c   1.000
_cell.angle_alpha   90.00
_cell.angle_beta   90.00
_cell.angle_gamma   90.00
#
_symmetry.space_group_name_H-M   'P 1'
#
loop_
_entity.id
_entity.type
_entity.pdbx_description
1 polymer ?
#
loop_
_entity_poly.entity_id
_entity_poly.type
_entity_poly.pdbx_seq_one_letter_code
_entity_poly.pdbx_strand_id
1 'polypeptide(L)'
;MSSFQVKKYDVQRQIKSIEAFEAQAVKSAEETKGKVDAELKDLEATLKNIESARPFEDLTVDEVVAARPEIDEKVSSLISKGRWGVPGYNEKFGNMSVL
;
A
#
# COMPACT_ATOMS: atom_id res chain seq x y z
N MET A 1 -43.13 21.17 51.16
CA MET A 1 -43.09 20.55 49.83
C MET A 1 -42.06 21.31 49.01
N SER A 2 -40.95 20.65 48.67
CA SER A 2 -39.76 21.28 48.09
C SER A 2 -40.05 21.87 46.72
N SER A 3 -39.60 23.12 46.50
CA SER A 3 -39.80 23.89 45.28
C SER A 3 -39.12 23.23 44.09
N PHE A 4 -39.89 22.72 43.14
CA PHE A 4 -39.38 22.35 41.83
C PHE A 4 -39.07 23.64 41.05
N GLN A 5 -37.79 23.86 40.75
CA GLN A 5 -37.35 24.98 39.92
C GLN A 5 -37.11 24.50 38.49
N VAL A 6 -37.82 25.11 37.54
CA VAL A 6 -37.62 24.88 36.11
C VAL A 6 -36.26 25.47 35.71
N LYS A 7 -35.29 24.61 35.39
CA LYS A 7 -34.01 25.03 34.80
C LYS A 7 -34.12 24.96 33.28
N LYS A 8 -33.77 26.04 32.58
CA LYS A 8 -33.57 25.99 31.12
C LYS A 8 -32.28 25.23 30.82
N TYR A 9 -32.36 24.20 30.00
CA TYR A 9 -31.18 23.53 29.46
C TYR A 9 -30.53 24.44 28.41
N ASP A 10 -29.26 24.80 28.64
CA ASP A 10 -28.44 25.48 27.63
C ASP A 10 -27.87 24.43 26.67
N VAL A 11 -28.63 24.15 25.61
CA VAL A 11 -28.25 23.24 24.53
C VAL A 11 -27.21 23.83 23.59
N GLN A 12 -26.89 25.12 23.72
CA GLN A 12 -26.07 25.85 22.75
C GLN A 12 -24.60 25.39 22.80
N ARG A 13 -24.10 25.01 23.98
CA ARG A 13 -22.78 24.40 24.13
C ARG A 13 -22.70 23.01 23.47
N GLN A 14 -23.75 22.22 23.58
CA GLN A 14 -23.83 20.88 22.97
C GLN A 14 -23.93 20.97 21.45
N ILE A 15 -24.73 21.90 20.92
CA ILE A 15 -24.82 22.17 19.48
C ILE A 15 -23.44 22.52 18.90
N LYS A 16 -22.69 23.43 19.54
CA LYS A 16 -21.32 23.77 19.09
C LYS A 16 -20.36 22.59 19.10
N SER A 17 -20.47 21.70 20.10
CA SER A 17 -19.67 20.48 20.12
C SER A 17 -20.05 19.54 18.99
N ILE A 18 -21.34 19.35 18.71
CA ILE A 18 -21.84 18.52 17.60
C ILE A 18 -21.33 19.07 16.26
N GLU A 19 -21.42 20.37 16.02
CA GLU A 19 -20.92 21.02 14.80
C GLU A 19 -19.41 20.79 14.61
N ALA A 20 -18.62 20.89 15.67
CA ALA A 20 -17.18 20.63 15.61
C ALA A 20 -16.86 19.15 15.32
N PHE A 21 -17.61 18.21 15.90
CA PHE A 21 -17.49 16.79 15.61
C PHE A 21 -17.87 16.47 14.17
N GLU A 22 -18.97 17.04 13.68
CA GLU A 22 -19.45 16.87 12.31
C GLU A 22 -18.43 17.40 11.30
N ALA A 23 -17.91 18.62 11.50
CA ALA A 23 -16.90 19.19 10.63
C ALA A 23 -15.64 18.31 10.54
N GLN A 24 -15.18 17.78 11.69
CA GLN A 24 -14.03 16.87 11.71
C GLN A 24 -14.34 15.52 11.05
N ALA A 25 -15.55 14.98 11.26
CA ALA A 25 -15.96 13.71 10.65
C ALA A 25 -16.08 13.84 9.12
N VAL A 26 -16.70 14.93 8.62
CA VAL A 26 -16.79 15.23 7.19
C VAL A 26 -15.41 15.39 6.59
N LYS A 27 -14.52 16.15 7.22
CA LYS A 27 -13.13 16.31 6.77
C LYS A 27 -12.41 14.96 6.66
N SER A 28 -12.48 14.12 7.70
CA SER A 28 -11.85 12.80 7.69
C SER A 28 -12.44 11.89 6.60
N ALA A 29 -13.75 11.95 6.37
CA ALA A 29 -14.42 11.19 5.32
C ALA A 29 -14.00 11.66 3.91
N GLU A 30 -13.90 12.97 3.69
CA GLU A 30 -13.44 13.55 2.42
C GLU A 30 -11.98 13.19 2.14
N GLU A 31 -11.10 13.28 3.15
CA GLU A 31 -9.69 12.86 3.02
C GLU A 31 -9.57 11.37 2.69
N THR A 32 -10.36 10.52 3.36
CA THR A 32 -10.37 9.08 3.10
C THR A 32 -10.89 8.78 1.70
N LYS A 33 -12.00 9.40 1.30
CA LYS A 33 -12.55 9.26 -0.05
C LYS A 33 -11.52 9.66 -1.11
N GLY A 34 -10.86 10.80 -0.92
CA GLY A 34 -9.82 11.27 -1.85
C GLY A 34 -8.64 10.29 -1.97
N LYS A 35 -8.21 9.68 -0.86
CA LYS A 35 -7.17 8.63 -0.87
C LYS A 35 -7.63 7.38 -1.60
N VAL A 36 -8.83 6.89 -1.30
CA VAL A 36 -9.39 5.70 -1.95
C VAL A 36 -9.55 5.93 -3.47
N ASP A 37 -10.03 7.10 -3.87
CA ASP A 37 -10.17 7.44 -5.29
C ASP A 37 -8.82 7.50 -6.01
N ALA A 38 -7.75 7.93 -5.32
CA ALA A 38 -6.40 7.91 -5.87
C ALA A 38 -5.84 6.48 -5.99
N GLU A 39 -5.96 5.68 -4.92
CA GLU A 39 -5.51 4.29 -4.92
C GLU A 39 -6.23 3.46 -6.00
N LEU A 40 -7.54 3.66 -6.17
CA LEU A 40 -8.30 2.96 -7.22
C LEU A 40 -7.78 3.27 -8.61
N LYS A 41 -7.43 4.53 -8.91
CA LYS A 41 -6.84 4.92 -10.20
C LYS A 41 -5.47 4.30 -10.40
N ASP A 42 -4.65 4.27 -9.36
CA ASP A 42 -3.32 3.64 -9.42
C ASP A 42 -3.43 2.12 -9.62
N LEU A 43 -4.40 1.47 -8.98
CA LEU A 43 -4.70 0.05 -9.17
C LEU A 43 -5.19 -0.23 -10.59
N GLU A 44 -6.06 0.61 -11.14
CA GLU A 44 -6.56 0.47 -12.52
C GLU A 44 -5.42 0.64 -13.54
N ALA A 45 -4.54 1.62 -13.33
CA ALA A 45 -3.34 1.79 -14.15
C ALA A 45 -2.41 0.58 -14.05
N THR A 46 -2.23 0.03 -12.85
CA THR A 46 -1.44 -1.19 -12.62
C THR A 46 -2.04 -2.39 -13.34
N LEU A 47 -3.36 -2.57 -13.28
CA LEU A 47 -4.07 -3.64 -13.97
C LEU A 47 -3.88 -3.53 -15.48
N LYS A 48 -4.06 -2.34 -16.05
CA LYS A 48 -3.83 -2.09 -17.48
C LYS A 48 -2.40 -2.41 -17.91
N ASN A 49 -1.41 -2.06 -17.08
CA ASN A 49 -0.02 -2.39 -17.33
C ASN A 49 0.22 -3.91 -17.32
N ILE A 50 -0.44 -4.65 -16.43
CA ILE A 50 -0.36 -6.12 -16.39
C ILE A 50 -0.99 -6.74 -17.63
N GLU A 51 -2.17 -6.26 -18.05
CA GLU A 51 -2.89 -6.80 -19.21
C GLU A 51 -2.21 -6.51 -20.55
N SER A 52 -1.53 -5.37 -20.65
CA SER A 52 -0.79 -4.98 -21.86
C SER A 52 0.69 -5.34 -21.83
N ALA A 53 1.17 -5.95 -20.74
CA ALA A 53 2.54 -6.37 -20.61
C ALA A 53 2.89 -7.44 -21.65
N ARG A 54 4.13 -7.40 -22.12
CA ARG A 54 4.72 -8.48 -22.91
C ARG A 54 4.74 -9.79 -22.10
N PRO A 55 4.68 -10.97 -22.76
CA PRO A 55 4.88 -12.25 -22.10
C PRO A 55 6.23 -12.34 -21.38
N PHE A 56 6.28 -13.09 -20.28
CA PHE A 56 7.51 -13.33 -19.52
C PHE A 56 8.58 -14.06 -20.34
N GLU A 57 8.19 -14.91 -21.30
CA GLU A 57 9.10 -15.65 -22.18
C GLU A 57 9.93 -14.74 -23.09
N ASP A 58 9.40 -13.56 -23.41
CA ASP A 58 10.11 -12.61 -24.26
C ASP A 58 11.08 -11.75 -23.45
N LEU A 59 10.93 -11.66 -22.12
CA LEU A 59 11.66 -10.73 -21.26
C LEU A 59 13.15 -11.06 -21.17
N THR A 60 14.03 -10.06 -21.33
CA THR A 60 15.48 -10.26 -21.18
C THR A 60 15.96 -9.90 -19.78
N VAL A 61 17.07 -10.50 -19.35
CA VAL A 61 17.69 -10.22 -18.05
C VAL A 61 18.16 -8.76 -17.97
N ASP A 62 18.67 -8.20 -19.06
CA ASP A 62 19.13 -6.80 -19.12
C ASP A 62 17.97 -5.83 -18.88
N GLU A 63 16.78 -6.11 -19.44
CA GLU A 63 15.57 -5.32 -19.21
C GLU A 63 15.12 -5.38 -17.75
N VAL A 64 15.23 -6.56 -17.12
CA VAL A 64 14.89 -6.74 -15.70
C VAL A 64 15.84 -5.94 -14.81
N VAL A 65 17.14 -5.99 -15.08
CA VAL A 65 18.15 -5.23 -14.32
C VAL A 65 17.98 -3.72 -14.55
N ALA A 66 17.70 -3.29 -15.78
CA ALA A 66 17.42 -1.88 -16.08
C ALA A 66 16.17 -1.37 -15.32
N ALA A 67 15.15 -2.21 -15.16
CA ALA A 67 13.93 -1.86 -14.41
C ALA A 67 14.08 -1.97 -12.88
N ARG A 68 15.02 -2.80 -12.39
CA ARG A 68 15.29 -3.08 -10.98
C ARG A 68 16.80 -3.21 -10.72
N PRO A 69 17.53 -2.08 -10.64
CA PRO A 69 18.99 -2.08 -10.47
C PRO A 69 19.47 -2.72 -9.16
N GLU A 70 18.61 -2.72 -8.13
CA GLU A 70 18.82 -3.42 -6.85
C GLU A 70 19.13 -4.92 -7.00
N ILE A 71 18.72 -5.55 -8.11
CA ILE A 71 19.05 -6.94 -8.43
C ILE A 71 20.56 -7.09 -8.61
N ASP A 72 21.19 -6.21 -9.38
CA ASP A 72 22.62 -6.26 -9.66
C ASP A 72 23.45 -5.97 -8.40
N GLU A 73 23.00 -5.00 -7.60
CA GLU A 73 23.59 -4.73 -6.28
C GLU A 73 23.55 -5.97 -5.38
N LYS A 74 22.43 -6.68 -5.37
CA LYS A 74 22.25 -7.90 -4.57
C LYS A 74 23.14 -9.03 -5.06
N VAL A 75 23.20 -9.25 -6.36
CA VAL A 75 24.06 -10.26 -6.98
C VAL A 75 25.53 -9.95 -6.68
N SER A 76 25.96 -8.71 -6.88
CA SER A 76 27.32 -8.24 -6.55
C SER A 76 27.66 -8.50 -5.08
N SER A 77 26.75 -8.19 -4.15
CA SER A 77 26.96 -8.47 -2.73
C SER A 77 27.04 -9.98 -2.41
N LEU A 78 26.34 -10.84 -3.14
CA LEU A 78 26.40 -12.29 -2.92
C LEU A 78 27.75 -12.83 -3.39
N ILE A 79 28.20 -12.39 -4.58
CA ILE A 79 29.49 -12.73 -5.15
C ILE A 79 30.63 -12.26 -4.23
N SER A 80 30.57 -11.01 -3.75
CA SER A 80 31.59 -10.45 -2.85
C SER A 80 31.69 -11.21 -1.52
N LYS A 81 30.63 -11.90 -1.11
CA LYS A 81 30.56 -12.73 0.10
C LYS A 81 30.83 -14.21 -0.17
N GLY A 82 31.19 -14.59 -1.41
CA GLY A 82 31.41 -15.97 -1.82
C GLY A 82 30.16 -16.84 -1.79
N ARG A 83 28.97 -16.24 -1.79
CA ARG A 83 27.68 -16.95 -1.77
C ARG A 83 27.21 -17.17 -3.21
N TRP A 84 27.48 -18.37 -3.73
CA TRP A 84 27.09 -18.77 -5.09
C TRP A 84 25.70 -19.40 -5.18
N GLY A 85 25.15 -19.85 -4.05
CA GLY A 85 23.78 -20.35 -3.97
C GLY A 85 22.78 -19.25 -3.62
N VAL A 86 21.59 -19.31 -4.24
CA VAL A 86 20.48 -18.41 -3.93
C VAL A 86 19.61 -19.05 -2.83
N PRO A 87 19.49 -18.43 -1.63
CA PRO A 87 18.67 -18.98 -0.56
C PRO A 87 17.21 -19.14 -0.98
N GLY A 88 16.59 -20.29 -0.71
CA GLY A 88 15.17 -20.54 -1.01
C GLY A 88 14.87 -20.92 -2.47
N TYR A 89 15.89 -20.93 -3.36
CA TYR A 89 15.69 -21.23 -4.78
C TYR A 89 15.36 -22.70 -5.02
N ASN A 90 16.16 -23.61 -4.42
CA ASN A 90 16.01 -25.04 -4.64
C ASN A 90 14.71 -25.60 -4.07
N GLU A 91 14.19 -25.00 -3.01
CA GLU A 91 12.92 -25.38 -2.38
C GLU A 91 11.71 -25.07 -3.28
N LYS A 92 11.81 -24.02 -4.11
CA LYS A 92 10.72 -23.60 -5.01
C LYS A 92 10.87 -24.14 -6.42
N PHE A 93 12.10 -24.20 -6.94
CA PHE A 93 12.38 -24.49 -8.35
C PHE A 93 13.10 -25.83 -8.57
N GLY A 94 13.53 -26.50 -7.49
CA GLY A 94 14.31 -27.73 -7.57
C GLY A 94 15.77 -27.49 -7.96
N ASN A 95 16.58 -28.52 -7.78
CA ASN A 95 17.94 -28.56 -8.30
C ASN A 95 17.97 -29.55 -9.48
N MET A 96 18.35 -29.07 -10.67
CA MET A 96 18.46 -29.89 -11.89
C MET A 96 19.86 -30.48 -12.09
N SER A 97 20.71 -30.46 -11.05
CA SER A 97 21.98 -31.20 -11.04
C SER A 97 21.72 -32.69 -11.25
N VAL A 98 22.49 -33.31 -12.14
CA VAL A 98 22.46 -34.75 -12.42
C VAL A 98 23.25 -35.53 -11.34
N LEU A 99 24.05 -34.83 -10.56
CA LEU A 99 24.88 -35.34 -9.45
C LEU A 99 24.19 -35.11 -8.10
#